data_AF-A0A8X6TYL2-F1
#
_entry.id   AF-A0A8X6TYL2-F1
#
_cell.length_a   1.000
_cell.length_b   1.000
_cell.length_c   1.000
_cell.angle_alpha   90.00
_cell.angle_beta   90.00
_cell.angle_gamma   90.00
#
_symmetry.space_group_name_H-M   'P 1'
#
loop_
_entity.id
_entity.type
_entity.pdbx_description
1 polymer ?
#
loop_
_entity_poly.entity_id
_entity_poly.type
_entity_poly.pdbx_seq_one_letter_code
_entity_poly.pdbx_strand_id
1 'polypeptide(L)'
;MDNTCFLCDKSFSTASNLRRHARLTHNVENKVSTCRQMKCNVCSEELVSMKALLDHVESAHYIALEKETKKFDTYEAYKIWKEDVEKQTALYIRNTGSKFNNMKKTMYFYCHCNGIYNARGDKKRTIKMAGSYKINGNCPSKMKVCEDNENQVYVEFTKTHLGHVKDLGRMQITREKNNELARKLEKKIPIQTISDEIQDSFIDKLERIHLVTRMDLLNLKAEYSISSEGIMDINDSCQREMLNFYGNDTICLDFTHGRNAYGFDLATILVLNDKREGFPVAFILSNRQDSKALSLAFVAIKEYVSISPKVMMNDDTESFSNAWRTVFGVPEKRLLSTWHVDRSWRRNISRLIKKPEIQIEAYKVVRCLLIETDEEAFSMMLKEVLKIFSEKDELREFGKYFEHIYSKRTEVWAYCYRKWLGINTNMHIESMHRTINRNLNEINSAVPGDEGLSVHSPIVDEEEMVICEDRKILEKAVLVDNLRATAT
;
A
#
# COMPACT_ATOMS: atom_id res chain seq x y z
N MET A 1 -32.01 9.05 -29.02
CA MET A 1 -31.43 10.06 -29.93
C MET A 1 -31.81 9.63 -31.33
N ASP A 2 -32.75 10.34 -31.94
CA ASP A 2 -33.20 10.05 -33.30
C ASP A 2 -32.09 10.42 -34.30
N ASN A 3 -31.60 9.41 -35.02
CA ASN A 3 -30.55 9.57 -36.03
C ASN A 3 -31.16 10.05 -37.35
N THR A 4 -31.84 11.20 -37.29
CA THR A 4 -32.59 11.78 -38.41
C THR A 4 -31.81 12.94 -39.02
N CYS A 5 -31.82 13.04 -40.35
CA CYS A 5 -31.09 14.10 -41.06
C CYS A 5 -31.85 15.42 -40.95
N PHE A 6 -31.25 16.42 -40.32
CA PHE A 6 -31.86 17.76 -40.18
C PHE A 6 -32.05 18.53 -41.50
N LEU A 7 -31.54 18.01 -42.62
CA LEU A 7 -31.64 18.64 -43.96
C LEU A 7 -32.64 17.94 -44.89
N CYS A 8 -33.05 16.70 -44.59
CA CYS A 8 -34.01 15.98 -45.43
C CYS A 8 -34.89 14.97 -44.68
N ASP A 9 -34.86 15.01 -43.36
CA ASP A 9 -35.64 14.21 -42.42
C ASP A 9 -35.56 12.68 -42.61
N LYS A 10 -34.54 12.19 -43.33
CA LYS A 10 -34.27 10.75 -43.47
C LYS A 10 -33.73 10.19 -42.17
N SER A 11 -34.34 9.11 -41.70
CA SER A 11 -33.91 8.38 -40.50
C SER A 11 -32.88 7.29 -40.82
N PHE A 12 -31.87 7.16 -39.98
CA PHE A 12 -30.80 6.17 -40.13
C PHE A 12 -30.69 5.26 -38.91
N SER A 13 -30.26 4.02 -39.13
CA SER A 13 -30.05 3.05 -38.04
C SER A 13 -28.90 3.43 -37.10
N THR A 14 -27.92 4.22 -37.57
CA THR A 14 -26.77 4.66 -36.76
C THR A 14 -26.35 6.09 -37.09
N ALA A 15 -25.80 6.80 -36.11
CA ALA A 15 -25.24 8.14 -36.28
C ALA A 15 -24.10 8.21 -37.32
N SER A 16 -23.38 7.11 -37.55
CA SER A 16 -22.33 7.03 -38.58
C SER A 16 -22.91 6.99 -39.99
N ASN A 17 -24.03 6.30 -40.19
CA ASN A 17 -24.75 6.29 -41.47
C ASN A 17 -25.37 7.65 -41.77
N LEU A 18 -25.96 8.30 -40.77
CA LEU A 18 -26.45 9.68 -40.89
C LEU A 18 -25.32 10.64 -41.31
N ARG A 19 -24.17 10.61 -40.61
CA ARG A 19 -23.00 11.45 -40.95
C ARG A 19 -22.47 11.19 -42.36
N ARG A 20 -22.47 9.93 -42.82
CA ARG A 20 -22.09 9.57 -44.19
C ARG A 20 -23.08 10.13 -45.21
N HIS A 21 -24.38 10.04 -44.94
CA HIS A 21 -25.43 10.58 -45.79
C HIS A 21 -25.36 12.11 -45.87
N ALA A 22 -25.22 12.81 -44.74
CA ALA A 22 -25.08 14.27 -44.71
C ALA A 22 -23.90 14.76 -45.57
N ARG A 23 -22.77 14.03 -45.55
CA ARG A 23 -21.61 14.35 -46.37
C ARG A 23 -21.84 14.10 -47.86
N LEU A 24 -22.40 12.94 -48.23
CA LEU A 24 -22.52 12.55 -49.65
C LEU A 24 -23.71 13.19 -50.36
N THR A 25 -24.79 13.49 -49.62
CA THR A 25 -26.05 13.98 -50.20
C THR A 25 -26.22 15.48 -49.99
N HIS A 26 -25.68 16.04 -48.91
CA HIS A 26 -25.84 17.47 -48.58
C HIS A 26 -24.53 18.26 -48.60
N ASN A 27 -23.41 17.62 -48.97
CA ASN A 27 -22.08 18.22 -49.02
C ASN A 27 -21.67 18.93 -47.71
N VAL A 28 -22.22 18.47 -46.58
CA VAL A 28 -21.91 19.03 -45.27
C VAL A 28 -20.50 18.58 -44.88
N GLU A 29 -19.58 19.55 -44.83
CA GLU A 29 -18.24 19.33 -44.28
C GLU A 29 -18.35 19.08 -42.77
N ASN A 30 -17.97 17.88 -42.34
CA ASN A 30 -17.86 17.58 -40.92
C ASN A 30 -16.66 18.35 -40.34
N LYS A 31 -16.91 19.42 -39.57
CA LYS A 31 -15.88 20.16 -38.82
C LYS A 31 -15.17 19.36 -37.72
N VAL A 32 -15.55 18.10 -37.49
CA VAL A 32 -14.85 17.21 -36.56
C VAL A 32 -14.70 15.85 -37.21
N SER A 33 -13.50 15.59 -37.75
CA SER A 33 -13.12 14.22 -38.06
C SER A 33 -13.01 13.47 -36.72
N THR A 34 -14.00 12.66 -36.37
CA THR A 34 -13.93 11.78 -35.19
C THR A 34 -12.96 10.61 -35.41
N CYS A 35 -11.99 10.76 -36.31
CA CYS A 35 -10.99 9.75 -36.60
C CYS A 35 -9.83 9.96 -35.64
N ARG A 36 -9.44 8.89 -34.94
CA ARG A 36 -8.34 8.92 -33.99
C ARG A 36 -7.05 9.28 -34.73
N GLN A 37 -6.59 10.52 -34.63
CA GLN A 37 -5.37 10.99 -35.29
C GLN A 37 -4.16 10.29 -34.68
N MET A 38 -3.23 9.87 -35.54
CA MET A 38 -1.93 9.33 -35.18
C MET A 38 -0.93 10.47 -35.17
N LYS A 39 -0.05 10.56 -34.17
CA LYS A 39 0.92 11.65 -34.06
C LYS A 39 2.33 11.16 -34.37
N CYS A 40 3.05 11.86 -35.26
CA CYS A 40 4.46 11.58 -35.54
C CYS A 40 5.34 11.97 -34.34
N ASN A 41 6.26 11.10 -33.92
CA ASN A 41 7.16 11.38 -32.78
C ASN A 41 8.38 12.25 -33.14
N VAL A 42 8.63 12.49 -34.43
CA VAL A 42 9.77 13.30 -34.87
C VAL A 42 9.36 14.77 -35.03
N CYS A 43 8.20 15.03 -35.62
CA CYS A 43 7.73 16.38 -35.94
C CYS A 43 6.37 16.77 -35.32
N SER A 44 5.73 15.87 -34.56
CA SER A 44 4.40 16.07 -33.97
C SER A 44 3.23 16.26 -34.95
N GLU A 45 3.44 16.02 -36.26
CA GLU A 45 2.37 16.08 -37.26
C GLU A 45 1.26 15.05 -36.99
N GLU A 46 0.01 15.46 -37.17
CA GLU A 46 -1.18 14.62 -36.98
C GLU A 46 -1.63 13.99 -38.30
N LEU A 47 -1.73 12.66 -38.31
CA LEU A 47 -1.97 11.85 -39.50
C LEU A 47 -3.20 10.98 -39.33
N VAL A 48 -3.90 10.75 -40.44
CA VAL A 48 -5.22 10.08 -40.44
C VAL A 48 -5.15 8.56 -40.24
N SER A 49 -3.99 7.94 -40.42
CA SER A 49 -3.84 6.49 -40.30
C SER A 49 -2.41 6.06 -40.02
N MET A 50 -2.25 4.81 -39.55
CA MET A 50 -0.93 4.20 -39.39
C MET A 50 -0.17 4.11 -40.71
N LYS A 51 -0.86 3.88 -41.84
CA LYS A 51 -0.19 3.82 -43.15
C LYS A 51 0.39 5.19 -43.51
N ALA A 52 -0.41 6.25 -43.37
CA ALA A 52 0.02 7.62 -43.60
C ALA A 52 1.21 8.00 -42.70
N LEU A 53 1.25 7.52 -41.46
CA LEU A 53 2.40 7.69 -40.56
C LEU A 53 3.68 7.04 -41.09
N LEU A 54 3.60 5.80 -41.58
CA LEU A 54 4.79 5.13 -42.13
C LEU A 54 5.28 5.84 -43.39
N ASP A 55 4.36 6.21 -44.29
CA ASP A 55 4.69 6.92 -45.53
C ASP A 55 5.31 8.31 -45.23
N HIS A 56 4.78 9.03 -44.23
CA HIS A 56 5.33 10.30 -43.75
C HIS A 56 6.73 10.13 -43.16
N VAL A 57 6.97 9.10 -42.35
CA VAL A 57 8.30 8.85 -41.76
C VAL A 57 9.35 8.57 -42.85
N GLU A 58 8.99 7.79 -43.88
CA GLU A 58 9.91 7.50 -45.00
C GLU A 58 10.14 8.72 -45.89
N SER A 59 9.11 9.52 -46.17
CA SER A 59 9.19 10.65 -47.12
C SER A 59 9.65 11.98 -46.50
N ALA A 60 9.15 12.34 -45.32
CA ALA A 60 9.41 13.63 -44.68
C ALA A 60 10.63 13.59 -43.74
N HIS A 61 10.96 12.42 -43.20
CA HIS A 61 12.12 12.25 -42.31
C HIS A 61 13.25 11.44 -42.93
N TYR A 62 13.05 10.87 -44.14
CA TYR A 62 14.04 10.04 -44.82
C TYR A 62 14.54 8.87 -43.97
N ILE A 63 13.69 8.38 -43.06
CA ILE A 63 13.99 7.24 -42.19
C ILE A 63 13.50 5.98 -42.90
N ALA A 64 14.43 5.13 -43.33
CA ALA A 64 14.09 3.84 -43.92
C ALA A 64 13.48 2.91 -42.86
N LEU A 65 12.25 2.46 -43.09
CA LEU A 65 11.58 1.51 -42.21
C LEU A 65 11.97 0.08 -42.57
N GLU A 66 12.62 -0.62 -41.66
CA GLU A 66 12.95 -2.03 -41.81
C GLU A 66 11.69 -2.88 -41.73
N LYS A 67 11.39 -3.60 -42.81
CA LYS A 67 10.22 -4.47 -42.96
C LYS A 67 10.66 -5.89 -43.23
N GLU A 68 10.01 -6.86 -42.60
CA GLU A 68 10.25 -8.29 -42.79
C GLU A 68 8.91 -9.02 -42.97
N THR A 69 8.88 -10.01 -43.87
CA THR A 69 7.75 -10.92 -44.01
C THR A 69 8.18 -12.33 -43.62
N LYS A 70 7.44 -12.96 -42.70
CA LYS A 70 7.67 -14.35 -42.28
C LYS A 70 6.43 -15.21 -42.50
N LYS A 71 6.66 -16.48 -42.82
CA LYS A 71 5.63 -17.53 -42.88
C LYS A 71 5.93 -18.57 -41.79
N PHE A 72 4.88 -19.02 -41.10
CA PHE A 72 4.94 -20.07 -40.11
C PHE A 72 3.87 -21.13 -40.42
N ASP A 73 4.23 -22.39 -40.23
CA ASP A 73 3.32 -23.51 -40.48
C ASP A 73 2.27 -23.67 -39.38
N THR A 74 2.55 -23.16 -38.18
CA THR A 74 1.64 -23.21 -37.03
C THR A 74 1.60 -21.88 -36.28
N TYR A 75 0.49 -21.66 -35.57
CA TYR A 75 0.32 -20.48 -34.71
C TYR A 75 1.28 -20.52 -33.50
N GLU A 76 1.63 -21.71 -33.02
CA GLU A 76 2.60 -21.93 -31.94
C GLU A 76 4.00 -21.49 -32.35
N ALA A 77 4.44 -21.82 -33.56
CA ALA A 77 5.75 -21.37 -34.07
C ALA A 77 5.82 -19.84 -34.18
N TYR A 78 4.72 -19.21 -34.62
CA TYR A 78 4.59 -17.75 -34.60
C TYR A 78 4.69 -17.17 -33.19
N LYS A 79 4.06 -17.79 -32.17
CA LYS A 79 4.14 -17.31 -30.78
C LYS A 79 5.57 -17.32 -30.25
N ILE A 80 6.32 -18.41 -30.47
CA ILE A 80 7.72 -18.54 -30.04
C ILE A 80 8.56 -17.44 -30.68
N TRP A 81 8.41 -17.23 -32.00
CA TRP A 81 9.10 -16.16 -32.70
C TRP A 81 8.72 -14.76 -32.17
N LYS A 82 7.43 -14.52 -31.92
CA LYS A 82 6.97 -13.24 -31.35
C LYS A 82 7.58 -12.99 -29.97
N GLU A 83 7.63 -14.00 -29.11
CA GLU A 83 8.25 -13.89 -27.78
C GLU A 83 9.73 -13.52 -27.88
N ASP A 84 10.47 -14.10 -28.83
CA ASP A 84 11.86 -13.73 -29.07
C ASP A 84 12.02 -12.27 -29.52
N VAL A 85 11.17 -11.81 -30.44
CA VAL A 85 11.14 -10.39 -30.86
C VAL A 85 10.84 -9.47 -29.67
N GLU A 86 9.91 -9.85 -28.79
CA GLU A 86 9.54 -9.07 -27.60
C GLU A 86 10.67 -9.01 -26.55
N LYS A 87 11.49 -10.06 -26.43
CA LYS A 87 12.72 -10.06 -25.61
C LYS A 87 13.79 -9.11 -26.16
N GLN A 88 13.83 -8.92 -27.47
CA GLN A 88 14.86 -8.11 -28.10
C GLN A 88 14.47 -6.63 -28.20
N THR A 89 13.18 -6.33 -28.43
CA THR A 89 12.72 -4.99 -28.83
C THR A 89 11.73 -4.36 -27.85
N ALA A 90 10.45 -4.69 -27.97
CA ALA A 90 9.34 -4.18 -27.16
C ALA A 90 8.15 -5.13 -27.21
N LEU A 91 7.19 -4.96 -26.32
CA LEU A 91 5.93 -5.72 -26.31
C LEU A 91 5.01 -5.31 -27.47
N TYR A 92 4.28 -6.26 -28.04
CA TYR A 92 3.32 -6.06 -29.12
C TYR A 92 1.90 -6.44 -28.68
N ILE A 93 1.05 -5.43 -28.52
CA ILE A 93 -0.32 -5.58 -28.01
C ILE A 93 -1.37 -5.42 -29.10
N ARG A 94 -2.52 -6.06 -28.89
CA ARG A 94 -3.67 -5.98 -29.77
C ARG A 94 -4.66 -4.93 -29.25
N ASN A 95 -4.87 -3.86 -30.02
CA ASN A 95 -5.80 -2.78 -29.66
C ASN A 95 -7.23 -2.98 -30.19
N THR A 96 -7.42 -3.90 -31.14
CA THR A 96 -8.71 -4.15 -31.80
C THR A 96 -8.98 -5.63 -31.95
N GLY A 97 -10.24 -6.04 -32.00
CA GLY A 97 -10.61 -7.42 -32.32
C GLY A 97 -10.06 -7.88 -33.69
N SER A 98 -10.05 -9.20 -33.88
CA SER A 98 -9.67 -9.82 -35.15
C SER A 98 -10.63 -9.40 -36.26
N LYS A 99 -10.09 -9.19 -37.47
CA LYS A 99 -10.88 -8.93 -38.66
C LYS A 99 -10.98 -10.20 -39.48
N PHE A 100 -12.19 -10.53 -39.94
CA PHE A 100 -12.44 -11.69 -40.78
C PHE A 100 -12.80 -11.21 -42.18
N ASN A 101 -12.07 -11.68 -43.19
CA ASN A 101 -12.36 -11.40 -44.59
C ASN A 101 -12.03 -12.63 -45.43
N ASN A 102 -12.98 -13.11 -46.24
CA ASN A 102 -12.80 -14.28 -47.11
C ASN A 102 -12.15 -15.47 -46.38
N MET A 103 -12.69 -15.80 -45.20
CA MET A 103 -12.20 -16.86 -44.30
C MET A 103 -10.80 -16.64 -43.69
N LYS A 104 -10.06 -15.59 -44.09
CA LYS A 104 -8.79 -15.22 -43.46
C LYS A 104 -9.02 -14.37 -42.22
N LYS A 105 -8.30 -14.70 -41.15
CA LYS A 105 -8.32 -13.95 -39.88
C LYS A 105 -7.09 -13.07 -39.79
N THR A 106 -7.30 -11.75 -39.81
CA THR A 106 -6.24 -10.75 -39.70
C THR A 106 -6.21 -10.11 -38.31
N MET A 107 -5.03 -10.07 -37.72
CA MET A 107 -4.75 -9.48 -36.41
C MET A 107 -3.65 -8.42 -36.55
N TYR A 108 -3.82 -7.31 -35.84
CA TYR A 108 -2.84 -6.23 -35.80
C TYR A 108 -2.29 -6.09 -34.40
N PHE A 109 -0.98 -6.20 -34.26
CA PHE A 109 -0.26 -5.96 -33.03
C PHE A 109 0.61 -4.72 -33.21
N TYR A 110 0.56 -3.82 -32.23
CA TYR A 110 1.33 -2.59 -32.23
C TYR A 110 2.27 -2.60 -31.04
N CYS A 111 3.43 -1.97 -31.18
CA CYS A 111 4.31 -1.72 -30.05
C CYS A 111 3.53 -1.15 -28.85
N HIS A 112 3.78 -1.63 -27.63
CA HIS A 112 3.07 -1.21 -26.43
C HIS A 112 3.23 0.28 -26.15
N CYS A 113 4.35 0.87 -26.58
CA CYS A 113 4.61 2.30 -26.53
C CYS A 113 3.72 3.13 -27.47
N ASN A 114 3.09 2.51 -28.47
CA ASN A 114 2.28 3.19 -29.48
C ASN A 114 1.00 3.80 -28.89
N GLY A 115 0.84 5.11 -29.11
CA GLY A 115 -0.39 5.87 -28.90
C GLY A 115 -0.25 6.94 -27.81
N ILE A 116 -1.39 7.57 -27.51
CA ILE A 116 -1.51 8.62 -26.51
C ILE A 116 -2.15 8.03 -25.26
N TYR A 117 -1.59 8.36 -24.09
CA TYR A 117 -2.20 8.01 -22.82
C TYR A 117 -3.48 8.83 -22.63
N ASN A 118 -4.60 8.14 -22.50
CA ASN A 118 -5.87 8.77 -22.14
C ASN A 118 -6.18 8.36 -20.70
N ALA A 119 -6.15 9.32 -19.77
CA ALA A 119 -6.60 9.08 -18.41
C ALA A 119 -8.07 8.65 -18.44
N ARG A 120 -8.40 7.55 -17.75
CA ARG A 120 -9.77 7.04 -17.61
C ARG A 120 -10.10 6.92 -16.12
N GLY A 121 -11.34 7.25 -15.75
CA GLY A 121 -11.84 7.23 -14.37
C GLY A 121 -12.00 8.64 -13.76
N ASP A 122 -12.54 8.70 -12.54
CA ASP A 122 -12.92 9.94 -11.81
C ASP A 122 -11.73 10.82 -11.37
N LYS A 123 -10.52 10.61 -11.91
CA LYS A 123 -9.26 11.27 -11.48
C LYS A 123 -8.93 11.10 -9.99
N LYS A 124 -9.53 10.12 -9.31
CA LYS A 124 -9.27 9.80 -7.89
C LYS A 124 -7.88 9.19 -7.64
N ARG A 125 -7.18 8.74 -8.68
CA ARG A 125 -5.85 8.12 -8.61
C ARG A 125 -4.83 8.93 -9.40
N THR A 126 -3.67 9.16 -8.79
CA THR A 126 -2.49 9.71 -9.45
C THR A 126 -1.86 8.68 -10.40
N ILE A 127 -1.25 9.16 -11.48
CA ILE A 127 -0.53 8.29 -12.43
C ILE A 127 0.69 7.71 -11.70
N LYS A 128 0.99 6.41 -11.91
CA LYS A 128 2.18 5.75 -11.36
C LYS A 128 3.45 6.55 -11.70
N MET A 129 4.45 6.54 -10.82
CA MET A 129 5.76 7.17 -11.06
C MET A 129 6.41 6.76 -12.39
N ALA A 130 6.32 5.48 -12.75
CA ALA A 130 6.81 4.96 -14.04
C ALA A 130 6.04 5.51 -15.26
N GLY A 131 4.91 6.18 -15.03
CA GLY A 131 4.06 6.76 -16.06
C GLY A 131 3.33 5.72 -16.89
N SER A 132 2.79 6.19 -18.01
CA SER A 132 2.24 5.32 -19.04
C SER A 132 3.35 4.75 -19.91
N TYR A 133 3.16 3.53 -20.42
CA TYR A 133 4.00 3.00 -21.49
C TYR A 133 3.89 3.82 -22.78
N LYS A 134 2.79 4.58 -22.94
CA LYS A 134 2.51 5.39 -24.13
C LYS A 134 3.46 6.58 -24.23
N ILE A 135 4.10 6.74 -25.38
CA ILE A 135 5.04 7.83 -25.69
C ILE A 135 4.34 9.14 -26.08
N ASN A 136 3.01 9.20 -25.94
CA ASN A 136 2.18 10.32 -26.38
C ASN A 136 2.38 10.69 -27.86
N GLY A 137 2.60 9.65 -28.65
CA GLY A 137 2.62 9.64 -30.10
C GLY A 137 2.74 8.21 -30.60
N ASN A 138 2.94 8.04 -31.91
CA ASN A 138 2.75 6.76 -32.56
C ASN A 138 4.07 6.16 -33.02
N CYS A 139 4.36 4.96 -32.50
CA CYS A 139 5.54 4.20 -32.85
C CYS A 139 5.27 3.45 -34.17
N PRO A 140 6.15 3.54 -35.19
CA PRO A 140 5.98 2.88 -36.49
C PRO A 140 5.98 1.35 -36.41
N SER A 141 6.59 0.79 -35.37
CA SER A 141 6.73 -0.65 -35.18
C SER A 141 5.38 -1.35 -34.94
N LYS A 142 5.09 -2.34 -35.79
CA LYS A 142 3.83 -3.11 -35.79
C LYS A 142 3.99 -4.46 -36.47
N MET A 143 3.15 -5.42 -36.10
CA MET A 143 2.99 -6.71 -36.77
C MET A 143 1.57 -6.85 -37.31
N LYS A 144 1.43 -7.18 -38.59
CA LYS A 144 0.17 -7.62 -39.18
C LYS A 144 0.26 -9.12 -39.40
N VAL A 145 -0.62 -9.86 -38.75
CA VAL A 145 -0.63 -11.32 -38.71
C VAL A 145 -1.89 -11.81 -39.40
N CYS A 146 -1.73 -12.63 -40.42
CA CYS A 146 -2.81 -13.23 -41.19
C CYS A 146 -2.77 -14.75 -41.00
N GLU A 147 -3.85 -15.30 -40.48
CA GLU A 147 -4.07 -16.73 -40.31
C GLU A 147 -5.05 -17.18 -41.42
N ASP A 148 -4.65 -18.20 -42.19
CA ASP A 148 -5.49 -18.79 -43.22
C ASP A 148 -6.28 -20.01 -42.71
N ASN A 149 -7.03 -20.64 -43.61
CA ASN A 149 -7.88 -21.79 -43.29
C ASN A 149 -7.09 -23.07 -42.98
N GLU A 150 -5.81 -23.12 -43.37
CA GLU A 150 -4.91 -24.25 -43.16
C GLU A 150 -4.10 -24.06 -41.86
N ASN A 151 -4.46 -23.07 -41.04
CA ASN A 151 -3.73 -22.63 -39.84
C ASN A 151 -2.30 -22.12 -40.13
N GLN A 152 -1.97 -21.81 -41.39
CA GLN A 152 -0.70 -21.17 -41.71
C GLN A 152 -0.76 -19.69 -41.35
N VAL A 153 0.35 -19.17 -40.84
CA VAL A 153 0.45 -17.81 -40.33
C VAL A 153 1.44 -17.01 -41.13
N TYR A 154 0.99 -15.89 -41.67
CA TYR A 154 1.78 -14.93 -42.42
C TYR A 154 1.91 -13.65 -41.61
N VAL A 155 3.14 -13.17 -41.42
CA VAL A 155 3.43 -11.97 -40.62
C VAL A 155 4.15 -10.94 -41.47
N GLU A 156 3.57 -9.75 -41.60
CA GLU A 156 4.26 -8.54 -42.07
C GLU A 156 4.69 -7.73 -40.84
N PHE A 157 6.00 -7.64 -40.59
CA PHE A 157 6.58 -6.99 -39.44
C PHE A 157 7.37 -5.73 -39.83
N THR A 158 6.99 -4.58 -39.27
CA THR A 158 7.81 -3.35 -39.32
C THR A 158 8.60 -3.25 -38.03
N LYS A 159 9.94 -3.35 -38.11
CA LYS A 159 10.86 -3.45 -36.97
C LYS A 159 11.18 -2.10 -36.34
N THR A 160 11.28 -1.07 -37.16
CA THR A 160 11.79 0.25 -36.75
C THR A 160 10.91 0.86 -35.65
N HIS A 161 11.53 1.23 -34.53
CA HIS A 161 10.91 1.98 -33.44
C HIS A 161 11.34 3.44 -33.48
N LEU A 162 10.41 4.38 -33.24
CA LEU A 162 10.69 5.81 -33.16
C LEU A 162 9.99 6.44 -31.94
N GLY A 163 10.68 7.34 -31.26
CA GLY A 163 10.18 8.04 -30.08
C GLY A 163 10.37 7.30 -28.76
N HIS A 164 11.03 6.14 -28.75
CA HIS A 164 11.48 5.47 -27.53
C HIS A 164 12.66 4.55 -27.79
N VAL A 165 13.42 4.29 -26.72
CA VAL A 165 14.48 3.29 -26.67
C VAL A 165 13.98 2.01 -25.99
N LYS A 166 14.80 0.97 -26.02
CA LYS A 166 14.58 -0.24 -25.22
C LYS A 166 14.79 0.11 -23.74
N ASP A 167 13.74 -0.02 -22.95
CA ASP A 167 13.78 0.18 -21.49
C ASP A 167 13.65 -1.19 -20.82
N LEU A 168 14.77 -1.66 -20.24
CA LEU A 168 14.84 -2.95 -19.57
C LEU A 168 13.84 -3.06 -18.41
N GLY A 169 13.53 -1.98 -17.69
CA GLY A 169 12.56 -2.00 -16.59
C GLY A 169 11.11 -2.17 -17.04
N ARG A 170 10.83 -1.79 -18.29
CA ARG A 170 9.50 -1.89 -18.94
C ARG A 170 9.28 -3.21 -19.69
N MET A 171 10.28 -4.07 -19.77
CA MET A 171 10.14 -5.38 -20.38
C MET A 171 9.39 -6.34 -19.45
N GLN A 172 8.73 -7.35 -20.03
CA GLN A 172 8.15 -8.43 -19.23
C GLN A 172 9.23 -9.43 -18.83
N ILE A 173 9.15 -9.91 -17.59
CA ILE A 173 9.89 -11.10 -17.18
C ILE A 173 9.30 -12.29 -17.94
N THR A 174 10.16 -13.13 -18.50
CA THR A 174 9.73 -14.28 -19.30
C THR A 174 8.92 -15.26 -18.46
N ARG A 175 7.96 -15.95 -19.08
CA ARG A 175 7.15 -16.97 -18.41
C ARG A 175 8.00 -18.06 -17.74
N GLU A 176 9.08 -18.47 -18.39
CA GLU A 176 10.02 -19.46 -17.84
C GLU A 176 10.63 -19.00 -16.52
N LYS A 177 11.15 -17.77 -16.48
CA LYS A 177 11.68 -17.17 -15.24
C LYS A 177 10.61 -16.92 -14.19
N ASN A 178 9.42 -16.48 -14.58
CA ASN A 178 8.29 -16.37 -13.66
C ASN A 178 7.93 -17.73 -13.03
N ASN A 179 7.95 -18.82 -13.79
CA ASN A 179 7.74 -20.16 -13.25
C ASN A 179 8.87 -20.57 -12.28
N GLU A 180 10.12 -20.21 -12.57
CA GLU A 180 11.25 -20.47 -11.67
C GLU A 180 11.09 -19.72 -10.34
N LEU A 181 10.74 -18.43 -10.39
CA LEU A 181 10.45 -17.62 -9.22
C LEU A 181 9.24 -18.15 -8.45
N ALA A 182 8.17 -18.53 -9.13
CA ALA A 182 6.99 -19.14 -8.52
C ALA A 182 7.35 -20.43 -7.76
N ARG A 183 8.19 -21.31 -8.33
CA ARG A 183 8.68 -22.51 -7.63
C ARG A 183 9.49 -22.18 -6.38
N LYS A 184 10.33 -21.14 -6.42
CA LYS A 184 11.07 -20.68 -5.22
C LYS A 184 10.11 -20.15 -4.15
N LEU A 185 9.07 -19.42 -4.56
CA LEU A 185 8.01 -18.92 -3.68
C LEU A 185 7.16 -20.06 -3.08
N GLU A 186 6.82 -21.09 -3.85
CA GLU A 186 6.13 -22.31 -3.38
C GLU A 186 6.95 -23.04 -2.31
N LYS A 187 8.28 -23.08 -2.47
CA LYS A 187 9.21 -23.64 -1.48
C LYS A 187 9.40 -22.75 -0.24
N LYS A 188 8.64 -21.66 -0.13
CA LYS A 188 8.68 -20.71 1.00
C LYS A 188 10.06 -20.08 1.20
N ILE A 189 10.87 -19.98 0.14
CA ILE A 189 12.14 -19.25 0.20
C ILE A 189 11.83 -17.76 0.40
N PRO A 190 12.48 -17.07 1.36
CA PRO A 190 12.22 -15.66 1.60
C PRO A 190 12.42 -14.81 0.34
N ILE A 191 11.55 -13.82 0.14
CA ILE A 191 11.62 -12.89 -1.01
C ILE A 191 12.99 -12.18 -1.08
N GLN A 192 13.58 -11.88 0.09
CA GLN A 192 14.91 -11.28 0.14
C GLN A 192 15.97 -12.22 -0.43
N THR A 193 16.01 -13.47 0.01
CA THR A 193 16.92 -14.50 -0.51
C THR A 193 16.75 -14.70 -2.02
N ILE A 194 15.51 -14.70 -2.52
CA ILE A 194 15.24 -14.77 -3.96
C ILE A 194 15.82 -13.55 -4.68
N SER A 195 15.69 -12.36 -4.10
CA SER A 195 16.20 -11.12 -4.67
C SER A 195 17.74 -11.09 -4.68
N ASP A 196 18.36 -11.53 -3.60
CA ASP A 196 19.82 -11.61 -3.45
C ASP A 196 20.39 -12.61 -4.47
N GLU A 197 19.80 -13.82 -4.61
CA GLU A 197 20.21 -14.80 -5.63
C GLU A 197 20.07 -14.27 -7.07
N ILE A 198 19.05 -13.46 -7.35
CA ILE A 198 18.87 -12.84 -8.66
C ILE A 198 19.96 -11.78 -8.88
N GLN A 199 20.26 -10.96 -7.88
CA GLN A 199 21.31 -9.96 -7.96
C GLN A 199 22.68 -10.61 -8.12
N ASP A 200 22.98 -11.68 -7.39
CA ASP A 200 24.22 -12.44 -7.47
C ASP A 200 24.37 -13.21 -8.78
N SER A 201 23.26 -13.48 -9.49
CA SER A 201 23.31 -14.07 -10.84
C SER A 201 23.78 -13.10 -11.92
N PHE A 202 23.96 -11.82 -11.58
CA PHE A 202 24.53 -10.81 -12.45
C PHE A 202 26.04 -11.03 -12.60
N ILE A 203 26.46 -11.32 -13.83
CA ILE A 203 27.88 -11.40 -14.19
C ILE A 203 28.27 -10.14 -14.97
N ASP A 204 27.88 -10.04 -16.25
CA ASP A 204 28.28 -8.92 -17.12
C ASP A 204 27.12 -8.33 -17.94
N LYS A 205 25.91 -8.90 -17.85
CA LYS A 205 24.77 -8.50 -18.69
C LYS A 205 23.52 -8.28 -17.87
N LEU A 206 23.07 -7.02 -17.83
CA LEU A 206 21.84 -6.65 -17.15
C LEU A 206 20.61 -7.06 -17.97
N GLU A 207 19.83 -7.98 -17.42
CA GLU A 207 18.54 -8.43 -17.99
C GLU A 207 17.35 -8.02 -17.11
N ARG A 208 16.13 -8.02 -17.66
CA ARG A 208 14.90 -7.62 -16.95
C ARG A 208 14.70 -8.35 -15.61
N ILE A 209 15.13 -9.61 -15.50
CA ILE A 209 15.03 -10.41 -14.28
C ILE A 209 15.79 -9.77 -13.10
N HIS A 210 16.92 -9.10 -13.36
CA HIS A 210 17.73 -8.45 -12.32
C HIS A 210 17.07 -7.17 -11.77
N LEU A 211 16.06 -6.65 -12.48
CA LEU A 211 15.25 -5.51 -12.07
C LEU A 211 13.92 -5.95 -11.44
N VAL A 212 13.81 -7.22 -11.02
CA VAL A 212 12.65 -7.72 -10.28
C VAL A 212 12.51 -6.93 -8.99
N THR A 213 11.33 -6.35 -8.80
CA THR A 213 11.00 -5.67 -7.55
C THR A 213 10.33 -6.65 -6.58
N ARG A 214 10.36 -6.32 -5.28
CA ARG A 214 9.55 -7.03 -4.26
C ARG A 214 8.09 -7.17 -4.69
N MET A 215 7.53 -6.12 -5.29
CA MET A 215 6.15 -6.14 -5.80
C MET A 215 5.96 -7.05 -7.02
N ASP A 216 6.95 -7.19 -7.90
CA ASP A 216 6.87 -8.17 -8.98
C ASP A 216 6.72 -9.59 -8.40
N LEU A 217 7.46 -9.92 -7.33
CA LEU A 217 7.36 -11.22 -6.64
C LEU A 217 6.04 -11.39 -5.87
N LEU A 218 5.50 -10.33 -5.27
CA LEU A 218 4.19 -10.37 -4.61
C LEU A 218 3.04 -10.52 -5.61
N ASN A 219 3.09 -9.80 -6.73
CA ASN A 219 2.14 -9.95 -7.83
C ASN A 219 2.20 -11.37 -8.40
N LEU A 220 3.42 -11.92 -8.55
CA LEU A 220 3.61 -13.30 -8.98
C LEU A 220 3.02 -14.30 -7.98
N LYS A 221 3.21 -14.09 -6.67
CA LYS A 221 2.59 -14.90 -5.63
C LYS A 221 1.06 -14.90 -5.73
N ALA A 222 0.46 -13.73 -5.97
CA ALA A 222 -0.97 -13.57 -6.15
C ALA A 222 -1.48 -14.22 -7.46
N GLU A 223 -0.77 -14.01 -8.58
CA GLU A 223 -1.10 -14.58 -9.90
C GLU A 223 -1.13 -16.11 -9.86
N TYR A 224 -0.14 -16.72 -9.19
CA TYR A 224 -0.05 -18.18 -9.07
C TYR A 224 -0.91 -18.74 -7.93
N SER A 225 -1.71 -17.90 -7.25
CA SER A 225 -2.54 -18.30 -6.11
C SER A 225 -1.77 -19.10 -5.05
N ILE A 226 -0.48 -18.78 -4.88
CA ILE A 226 0.38 -19.42 -3.89
C ILE A 226 -0.15 -18.95 -2.54
N SER A 227 -0.85 -19.83 -1.83
CA SER A 227 -1.50 -19.53 -0.56
C SER A 227 -0.46 -18.93 0.40
N SER A 228 -0.66 -17.67 0.74
CA SER A 228 -0.06 -17.11 1.95
C SER A 228 -0.85 -17.65 3.13
N GLU A 229 -0.63 -18.92 3.48
CA GLU A 229 -0.91 -19.33 4.85
C GLU A 229 -0.13 -18.40 5.77
N GLY A 230 -0.85 -17.83 6.75
CA GLY A 230 -0.42 -16.70 7.56
C GLY A 230 1.01 -16.84 8.05
N ILE A 231 1.86 -15.91 7.63
CA ILE A 231 3.23 -15.81 8.11
C ILE A 231 3.15 -15.09 9.46
N MET A 232 3.14 -15.90 10.50
CA MET A 232 3.67 -15.54 11.81
C MET A 232 5.17 -15.35 11.64
N ASP A 233 5.70 -14.16 11.91
CA ASP A 233 7.15 -14.00 11.96
C ASP A 233 7.64 -13.37 13.25
N ILE A 234 7.97 -14.25 14.19
CA ILE A 234 8.94 -13.99 15.24
C ILE A 234 10.37 -14.30 14.70
N ASN A 235 10.62 -14.47 13.39
CA ASN A 235 11.98 -14.74 12.84
C ASN A 235 12.79 -13.52 12.38
N ASP A 236 12.38 -12.27 12.65
CA ASP A 236 13.44 -11.25 12.75
C ASP A 236 14.21 -11.56 14.02
N SER A 237 15.39 -12.20 13.90
CA SER A 237 16.20 -12.63 15.04
C SER A 237 16.36 -11.49 16.04
N CYS A 238 16.47 -10.26 15.55
CA CYS A 238 16.55 -9.05 16.34
C CYS A 238 15.30 -8.82 17.21
N GLN A 239 14.07 -8.92 16.70
CA GLN A 239 12.86 -8.67 17.50
C GLN A 239 12.67 -9.73 18.59
N ARG A 240 12.99 -11.00 18.28
CA ARG A 240 12.97 -12.09 19.26
C ARG A 240 14.05 -11.91 20.32
N GLU A 241 15.27 -11.56 19.91
CA GLU A 241 16.39 -11.27 20.81
C GLU A 241 16.06 -10.09 21.72
N MET A 242 15.54 -8.99 21.17
CA MET A 242 15.13 -7.81 21.94
C MET A 242 14.02 -8.15 22.93
N LEU A 243 13.04 -8.97 22.54
CA LEU A 243 11.97 -9.42 23.44
C LEU A 243 12.50 -10.32 24.55
N ASN A 244 13.43 -11.23 24.25
CA ASN A 244 14.04 -12.08 25.27
C ASN A 244 14.95 -11.29 26.22
N PHE A 245 15.69 -10.30 25.70
CA PHE A 245 16.65 -9.52 26.46
C PHE A 245 15.97 -8.48 27.36
N TYR A 246 15.00 -7.74 26.82
CA TYR A 246 14.37 -6.60 27.50
C TYR A 246 12.94 -6.86 27.98
N GLY A 247 12.28 -7.93 27.50
CA GLY A 247 10.87 -8.19 27.80
C GLY A 247 10.56 -8.54 29.25
N ASN A 248 11.57 -8.85 30.06
CA ASN A 248 11.41 -9.11 31.50
C ASN A 248 11.46 -7.83 32.35
N ASP A 249 11.94 -6.69 31.84
CA ASP A 249 11.96 -5.43 32.59
C ASP A 249 10.64 -4.66 32.44
N THR A 250 10.43 -4.05 31.27
CA THR A 250 9.24 -3.23 31.01
C THR A 250 8.68 -3.56 29.63
N ILE A 251 7.39 -3.90 29.59
CA ILE A 251 6.65 -4.09 28.34
C ILE A 251 5.54 -3.05 28.22
N CYS A 252 5.39 -2.48 27.03
CA CYS A 252 4.34 -1.52 26.69
C CYS A 252 3.45 -2.11 25.60
N LEU A 253 2.13 -1.99 25.80
CA LEU A 253 1.12 -2.44 24.85
C LEU A 253 0.24 -1.28 24.46
N ASP A 254 0.03 -1.11 23.15
CA ASP A 254 -0.80 -0.02 22.67
C ASP A 254 -1.57 -0.35 21.41
N PHE A 255 -2.77 0.24 21.27
CA PHE A 255 -3.49 0.27 20.01
C PHE A 255 -3.15 1.56 19.26
N THR A 256 -2.72 1.45 18.02
CA THR A 256 -2.53 2.63 17.18
C THR A 256 -3.88 3.23 16.82
N HIS A 257 -4.00 4.57 16.82
CA HIS A 257 -5.28 5.21 16.61
C HIS A 257 -5.71 5.21 15.14
N GLY A 258 -6.84 4.57 14.88
CA GLY A 258 -7.50 4.56 13.58
C GLY A 258 -7.50 3.16 12.97
N ARG A 259 -8.68 2.73 12.53
CA ARG A 259 -8.79 1.51 11.72
C ARG A 259 -8.25 1.80 10.33
N ASN A 260 -7.58 0.82 9.75
CA ASN A 260 -7.26 0.88 8.33
C ASN A 260 -8.55 0.83 7.48
N ALA A 261 -8.44 1.06 6.17
CA ALA A 261 -9.58 1.01 5.23
C ALA A 261 -10.32 -0.35 5.23
N TYR A 262 -9.71 -1.41 5.76
CA TYR A 262 -10.25 -2.75 5.86
C TYR A 262 -10.90 -3.04 7.24
N GLY A 263 -10.94 -2.07 8.15
CA GLY A 263 -11.58 -2.20 9.45
C GLY A 263 -10.75 -2.91 10.52
N PHE A 264 -9.44 -3.08 10.31
CA PHE A 264 -8.54 -3.68 11.30
C PHE A 264 -7.89 -2.61 12.18
N ASP A 265 -7.76 -2.95 13.46
CA ASP A 265 -6.99 -2.25 14.47
C ASP A 265 -5.59 -2.89 14.57
N LEU A 266 -4.56 -2.07 14.78
CA LEU A 266 -3.18 -2.51 14.99
C LEU A 266 -2.82 -2.31 16.47
N ALA A 267 -2.48 -3.40 17.15
CA ALA A 267 -1.84 -3.39 18.45
C ALA A 267 -0.33 -3.60 18.31
N THR A 268 0.47 -2.90 19.12
CA THR A 268 1.93 -2.98 19.11
C THR A 268 2.43 -3.37 20.50
N ILE A 269 3.39 -4.29 20.55
CA ILE A 269 4.14 -4.65 21.75
C ILE A 269 5.52 -4.03 21.66
N LEU A 270 5.93 -3.31 22.71
CA LEU A 270 7.23 -2.67 22.80
C LEU A 270 7.96 -3.10 24.07
N VAL A 271 9.28 -3.15 24.00
CA VAL A 271 10.18 -3.28 25.15
C VAL A 271 11.01 -2.01 25.28
N LEU A 272 11.51 -1.74 26.49
CA LEU A 272 12.44 -0.63 26.74
C LEU A 272 13.86 -1.16 26.81
N ASN A 273 14.79 -0.55 26.06
CA ASN A 273 16.21 -0.86 26.18
C ASN A 273 16.84 -0.23 27.45
N ASP A 274 18.15 -0.43 27.65
CA ASP A 274 18.88 0.13 28.82
C ASP A 274 18.85 1.66 28.90
N LYS A 275 18.66 2.34 27.76
CA LYS A 275 18.50 3.80 27.67
C LYS A 275 17.04 4.25 27.80
N ARG A 276 16.11 3.32 28.08
CA ARG A 276 14.66 3.55 28.16
C ARG A 276 14.03 4.05 26.84
N GLU A 277 14.65 3.69 25.72
CA GLU A 277 14.08 3.89 24.39
C GLU A 277 13.17 2.72 24.04
N GLY A 278 11.98 3.02 23.51
CA GLY A 278 10.99 2.01 23.15
C GLY A 278 11.33 1.35 21.81
N PHE A 279 11.40 0.03 21.80
CA PHE A 279 11.63 -0.78 20.61
C PHE A 279 10.45 -1.70 20.33
N PRO A 280 9.86 -1.68 19.12
CA PRO A 280 8.71 -2.51 18.79
C PRO A 280 9.14 -3.96 18.49
N VAL A 281 8.60 -4.89 19.26
CA VAL A 281 8.98 -6.31 19.22
C VAL A 281 7.90 -7.20 18.61
N ALA A 282 6.64 -6.75 18.58
CA ALA A 282 5.56 -7.47 17.91
C ALA A 282 4.43 -6.54 17.48
N PHE A 283 3.72 -6.96 16.44
CA PHE A 283 2.56 -6.27 15.87
C PHE A 283 1.39 -7.25 15.74
N ILE A 284 0.19 -6.80 16.09
CA ILE A 284 -1.02 -7.60 16.10
C ILE A 284 -2.07 -6.86 15.27
N LEU A 285 -2.51 -7.45 14.16
CA LEU A 285 -3.61 -6.91 13.36
C LEU A 285 -4.89 -7.68 13.66
N SER A 286 -5.91 -6.96 14.14
CA SER A 286 -7.16 -7.57 14.53
C SER A 286 -8.33 -6.66 14.21
N ASN A 287 -9.42 -7.23 13.70
CA ASN A 287 -10.69 -6.51 13.55
C ASN A 287 -11.43 -6.35 14.90
N ARG A 288 -10.82 -6.81 16.00
CA ARG A 288 -11.35 -6.84 17.35
C ARG A 288 -10.30 -6.38 18.37
N GLN A 289 -10.71 -5.54 19.31
CA GLN A 289 -9.85 -5.07 20.41
C GLN A 289 -10.14 -5.76 21.75
N ASP A 290 -10.97 -6.82 21.77
CA ASP A 290 -11.32 -7.51 23.01
C ASP A 290 -10.25 -8.50 23.48
N SER A 291 -10.34 -8.87 24.76
CA SER A 291 -9.37 -9.74 25.41
C SER A 291 -9.23 -11.12 24.76
N LYS A 292 -10.27 -11.67 24.11
CA LYS A 292 -10.18 -12.99 23.47
C LYS A 292 -9.28 -12.94 22.24
N ALA A 293 -9.45 -11.92 21.39
CA ALA A 293 -8.63 -11.73 20.20
C ALA A 293 -7.15 -11.52 20.57
N LEU A 294 -6.88 -10.68 21.56
CA LEU A 294 -5.53 -10.44 22.07
C LEU A 294 -4.91 -11.70 22.71
N SER A 295 -5.70 -12.52 23.40
CA SER A 295 -5.20 -13.75 24.02
C SER A 295 -4.66 -14.72 22.97
N LEU A 296 -5.34 -14.86 21.82
CA LEU A 296 -4.86 -15.71 20.72
C LEU A 296 -3.51 -15.24 20.20
N ALA A 297 -3.34 -13.93 20.01
CA ALA A 297 -2.06 -13.35 19.60
C ALA A 297 -0.96 -13.55 20.65
N PHE A 298 -1.28 -13.42 21.94
CA PHE A 298 -0.33 -13.65 23.02
C PHE A 298 0.07 -15.12 23.16
N VAL A 299 -0.85 -16.07 22.95
CA VAL A 299 -0.50 -17.51 22.95
C VAL A 299 0.51 -17.79 21.86
N ALA A 300 0.26 -17.26 20.65
CA ALA A 300 1.18 -17.31 19.53
C ALA A 300 2.57 -16.76 19.88
N ILE A 301 2.66 -15.64 20.60
CA ILE A 301 3.95 -15.06 21.02
C ILE A 301 4.64 -15.93 22.08
N LYS A 302 3.88 -16.48 23.03
CA LYS A 302 4.39 -17.32 24.12
C LYS A 302 5.08 -18.60 23.64
N GLU A 303 4.79 -19.07 22.43
CA GLU A 303 5.49 -20.21 21.82
C GLU A 303 6.96 -19.93 21.53
N TYR A 304 7.35 -18.66 21.38
CA TYR A 304 8.70 -18.26 20.98
C TYR A 304 9.51 -17.59 22.09
N VAL A 305 8.84 -17.10 23.14
CA VAL A 305 9.48 -16.38 24.24
C VAL A 305 8.88 -16.79 25.58
N SER A 306 9.73 -16.82 26.60
CA SER A 306 9.31 -17.01 27.99
C SER A 306 9.66 -15.76 28.77
N ILE A 307 8.67 -14.88 28.94
CA ILE A 307 8.84 -13.57 29.58
C ILE A 307 7.87 -13.42 30.75
N SER A 308 8.34 -12.72 31.79
CA SER A 308 7.59 -12.30 32.97
C SER A 308 7.99 -10.86 33.29
N PRO A 309 7.34 -9.86 32.66
CA PRO A 309 7.72 -8.46 32.82
C PRO A 309 7.48 -7.97 34.25
N LYS A 310 8.46 -7.26 34.82
CA LYS A 310 8.28 -6.53 36.09
C LYS A 310 7.23 -5.44 35.93
N VAL A 311 7.27 -4.69 34.83
CA VAL A 311 6.32 -3.62 34.56
C VAL A 311 5.59 -3.87 33.25
N MET A 312 4.27 -3.83 33.30
CA MET A 312 3.39 -3.82 32.14
C MET A 312 2.70 -2.47 32.06
N MET A 313 2.88 -1.77 30.94
CA MET A 313 2.21 -0.52 30.65
C MET A 313 1.21 -0.71 29.51
N ASN A 314 -0.03 -0.29 29.72
CA ASN A 314 -1.03 -0.30 28.67
C ASN A 314 -1.96 0.90 28.76
N ASP A 315 -2.86 1.02 27.79
CA ASP A 315 -3.96 1.97 27.85
C ASP A 315 -4.90 1.72 29.05
N ASP A 316 -5.93 2.56 29.19
CA ASP A 316 -6.94 2.42 30.24
C ASP A 316 -8.04 1.39 29.88
N THR A 317 -7.80 0.55 28.87
CA THR A 317 -8.70 -0.57 28.56
C THR A 317 -8.28 -1.82 29.32
N GLU A 318 -9.27 -2.64 29.68
CA GLU A 318 -8.99 -3.90 30.36
C GLU A 318 -8.60 -5.03 29.39
N SER A 319 -8.79 -4.85 28.08
CA SER A 319 -8.59 -5.89 27.07
C SER A 319 -7.17 -6.45 27.10
N PHE A 320 -6.16 -5.59 27.08
CA PHE A 320 -4.75 -5.99 27.15
C PHE A 320 -4.43 -6.70 28.47
N SER A 321 -4.85 -6.13 29.59
CA SER A 321 -4.53 -6.69 30.92
C SER A 321 -5.19 -8.05 31.15
N ASN A 322 -6.45 -8.21 30.73
CA ASN A 322 -7.17 -9.47 30.83
C ASN A 322 -6.56 -10.55 29.92
N ALA A 323 -6.21 -10.19 28.69
CA ALA A 323 -5.55 -11.11 27.75
C ALA A 323 -4.17 -11.53 28.25
N TRP A 324 -3.35 -10.57 28.68
CA TRP A 324 -2.00 -10.82 29.18
C TRP A 324 -2.02 -11.74 30.40
N ARG A 325 -2.87 -11.44 31.39
CA ARG A 325 -3.01 -12.25 32.60
C ARG A 325 -3.39 -13.70 32.29
N THR A 326 -4.24 -13.90 31.29
CA THR A 326 -4.67 -15.24 30.88
C THR A 326 -3.53 -16.05 30.27
N VAL A 327 -2.60 -15.41 29.56
CA VAL A 327 -1.55 -16.08 28.79
C VAL A 327 -0.20 -16.10 29.50
N PHE A 328 0.28 -14.95 29.95
CA PHE A 328 1.60 -14.76 30.57
C PHE A 328 1.55 -14.67 32.11
N GLY A 329 0.36 -14.58 32.71
CA GLY A 329 0.18 -14.43 34.16
C GLY A 329 0.14 -12.98 34.62
N VAL A 330 0.05 -12.78 35.94
CA VAL A 330 -0.07 -11.44 36.54
C VAL A 330 1.31 -10.75 36.53
N PRO A 331 1.46 -9.57 35.90
CA PRO A 331 2.70 -8.81 35.96
C PRO A 331 2.91 -8.25 37.37
N GLU A 332 4.17 -8.04 37.77
CA GLU A 332 4.51 -7.51 39.11
C GLU A 332 3.91 -6.12 39.34
N LYS A 333 3.95 -5.25 38.33
CA LYS A 333 3.32 -3.92 38.37
C LYS A 333 2.64 -3.56 37.06
N ARG A 334 1.40 -3.05 37.16
CA ARG A 334 0.64 -2.50 36.03
C ARG A 334 0.63 -0.98 36.08
N LEU A 335 0.94 -0.33 34.97
CA LEU A 335 0.89 1.12 34.80
C LEU A 335 -0.03 1.51 33.64
N LEU A 336 -0.66 2.67 33.77
CA LEU A 336 -1.34 3.33 32.66
C LEU A 336 -0.36 4.13 31.80
N SER A 337 -0.60 4.19 30.50
CA SER A 337 0.09 5.16 29.66
C SER A 337 -0.28 6.60 30.08
N THR A 338 0.72 7.41 30.44
CA THR A 338 0.57 8.83 30.82
C THR A 338 -0.16 9.63 29.75
N TRP A 339 0.10 9.32 28.48
CA TRP A 339 -0.55 9.95 27.35
C TRP A 339 -2.05 9.62 27.29
N HIS A 340 -2.43 8.37 27.55
CA HIS A 340 -3.83 7.96 27.57
C HIS A 340 -4.59 8.62 28.73
N VAL A 341 -3.96 8.73 29.89
CA VAL A 341 -4.49 9.47 31.05
C VAL A 341 -4.71 10.94 30.67
N ASP A 342 -3.69 11.60 30.13
CA ASP A 342 -3.76 13.00 29.70
C ASP A 342 -4.84 13.22 28.63
N ARG A 343 -4.90 12.38 27.60
CA ARG A 343 -5.91 12.45 26.54
C ARG A 343 -7.32 12.24 27.08
N SER A 344 -7.50 11.29 28.00
CA SER A 344 -8.77 11.02 28.64
C SER A 344 -9.23 12.21 29.49
N TRP A 345 -8.32 12.84 30.24
CA TRP A 345 -8.60 14.07 30.97
C TRP A 345 -8.96 15.22 30.04
N ARG A 346 -8.16 15.53 29.02
CA ARG A 346 -8.46 16.61 28.06
C ARG A 346 -9.85 16.45 27.43
N ARG A 347 -10.19 15.24 26.98
CA ARG A 347 -11.49 14.93 26.37
C ARG A 347 -12.65 15.11 27.37
N ASN A 348 -12.47 14.70 28.61
CA ASN A 348 -13.53 14.84 29.62
C ASN A 348 -13.63 16.27 30.17
N ILE A 349 -12.52 17.00 30.26
CA ILE A 349 -12.50 18.44 30.57
C ILE A 349 -13.29 19.20 29.50
N SER A 350 -12.99 19.00 28.21
CA SER A 350 -13.71 19.67 27.13
C SER A 350 -15.20 19.33 27.07
N ARG A 351 -15.57 18.12 27.53
CA ARG A 351 -16.94 17.62 27.51
C ARG A 351 -17.77 18.04 28.72
N LEU A 352 -17.16 18.07 29.91
CA LEU A 352 -17.85 18.24 31.19
C LEU A 352 -17.73 19.67 31.75
N ILE A 353 -16.75 20.45 31.30
CA ILE A 353 -16.56 21.84 31.75
C ILE A 353 -16.92 22.77 30.59
N LYS A 354 -17.86 23.70 30.80
CA LYS A 354 -18.41 24.56 29.74
C LYS A 354 -17.50 25.74 29.38
N LYS A 355 -16.85 26.34 30.39
CA LYS A 355 -16.08 27.58 30.25
C LYS A 355 -14.62 27.29 29.88
N PRO A 356 -14.08 27.82 28.77
CA PRO A 356 -12.71 27.56 28.33
C PRO A 356 -11.63 27.95 29.36
N GLU A 357 -11.80 29.06 30.05
CA GLU A 357 -10.90 29.53 31.10
C GLU A 357 -10.79 28.51 32.24
N ILE A 358 -11.91 27.91 32.62
CA ILE A 358 -11.98 26.87 33.66
C ILE A 358 -11.42 25.54 33.15
N GLN A 359 -11.59 25.21 31.86
CA GLN A 359 -10.95 24.04 31.27
C GLN A 359 -9.42 24.11 31.39
N ILE A 360 -8.84 25.29 31.12
CA ILE A 360 -7.40 25.52 31.23
C ILE A 360 -6.94 25.36 32.70
N GLU A 361 -7.67 25.93 33.65
CA GLU A 361 -7.36 25.78 35.08
C GLU A 361 -7.44 24.31 35.53
N ALA A 362 -8.54 23.63 35.20
CA ALA A 362 -8.72 22.21 35.54
C ALA A 362 -7.60 21.35 34.95
N TYR A 363 -7.22 21.61 33.68
CA TYR A 363 -6.14 20.89 33.02
C TYR A 363 -4.78 21.12 33.70
N LYS A 364 -4.44 22.37 34.03
CA LYS A 364 -3.20 22.70 34.74
C LYS A 364 -3.11 21.95 36.07
N VAL A 365 -4.21 21.94 36.84
CA VAL A 365 -4.27 21.28 38.14
C VAL A 365 -4.03 19.78 38.03
N VAL A 366 -4.75 19.07 37.15
CA VAL A 366 -4.54 17.62 36.98
C VAL A 366 -3.17 17.30 36.39
N ARG A 367 -2.59 18.19 35.57
CA ARG A 367 -1.22 18.03 35.08
C ARG A 367 -0.16 18.17 36.16
N CYS A 368 -0.34 19.10 37.09
CA CYS A 368 0.54 19.21 38.25
C CYS A 368 0.51 17.92 39.07
N LEU A 369 -0.69 17.36 39.33
CA LEU A 369 -0.81 16.06 40.00
C LEU A 369 -0.10 14.93 39.26
N LEU A 370 -0.18 14.92 37.92
CA LEU A 370 0.42 13.86 37.10
C LEU A 370 1.94 13.81 37.19
N ILE A 371 2.59 14.97 37.23
CA ILE A 371 4.06 15.09 37.19
C ILE A 371 4.70 15.24 38.57
N GLU A 372 3.90 15.32 39.64
CA GLU A 372 4.41 15.47 41.01
C GLU A 372 5.32 14.29 41.37
N THR A 373 6.48 14.60 41.94
CA THR A 373 7.57 13.67 42.17
C THR A 373 7.68 13.23 43.63
N ASP A 374 7.04 13.95 44.54
CA ASP A 374 7.00 13.68 45.96
C ASP A 374 5.64 13.10 46.38
N GLU A 375 5.66 11.98 47.11
CA GLU A 375 4.44 11.24 47.46
C GLU A 375 3.58 11.98 48.51
N GLU A 376 4.22 12.68 49.45
CA GLU A 376 3.53 13.45 50.49
C GLU A 376 2.86 14.69 49.89
N ALA A 377 3.60 15.45 49.08
CA ALA A 377 3.10 16.59 48.33
C ALA A 377 1.97 16.18 47.39
N PHE A 378 2.12 15.07 46.64
CA PHE A 378 1.06 14.52 45.80
C PHE A 378 -0.20 14.22 46.60
N SER A 379 -0.06 13.58 47.76
CA SER A 379 -1.19 13.21 48.61
C SER A 379 -1.92 14.44 49.17
N MET A 380 -1.19 15.48 49.53
CA MET A 380 -1.77 16.77 49.95
C MET A 380 -2.46 17.47 48.78
N MET A 381 -1.80 17.55 47.63
CA MET A 381 -2.37 18.17 46.42
C MET A 381 -3.64 17.44 45.98
N LEU A 382 -3.66 16.11 45.96
CA LEU A 382 -4.83 15.34 45.53
C LEU A 382 -6.05 15.65 46.40
N LYS A 383 -5.88 15.72 47.72
CA LYS A 383 -6.96 16.10 48.65
C LYS A 383 -7.50 17.49 48.35
N GLU A 384 -6.61 18.46 48.16
CA GLU A 384 -7.01 19.84 47.86
C GLU A 384 -7.70 19.96 46.50
N VAL A 385 -7.21 19.24 45.49
CA VAL A 385 -7.82 19.21 44.15
C VAL A 385 -9.22 18.61 44.19
N LEU A 386 -9.42 17.49 44.90
CA LEU A 386 -10.74 16.89 45.05
C LEU A 386 -11.71 17.84 45.77
N LYS A 387 -11.23 18.57 46.78
CA LYS A 387 -12.00 19.61 47.46
C LYS A 387 -12.40 20.72 46.50
N ILE A 388 -11.45 21.31 45.76
CA ILE A 388 -11.72 22.36 44.76
C ILE A 388 -12.76 21.90 43.73
N PHE A 389 -12.63 20.66 43.25
CA PHE A 389 -13.58 20.10 42.29
C PHE A 389 -14.98 19.89 42.87
N SER A 390 -15.10 19.62 44.17
CA SER A 390 -16.40 19.47 44.84
C SER A 390 -17.11 20.80 45.13
N GLU A 391 -16.33 21.83 45.50
CA GLU A 391 -16.83 23.14 45.92
C GLU A 391 -17.26 24.02 44.72
N LYS A 392 -16.49 24.00 43.62
CA LYS A 392 -16.83 24.77 42.42
C LYS A 392 -17.87 24.02 41.58
N ASP A 393 -19.08 24.57 41.48
CA ASP A 393 -20.17 23.98 40.68
C ASP A 393 -19.76 23.67 39.23
N GLU A 394 -18.92 24.52 38.64
CA GLU A 394 -18.42 24.40 37.26
C GLU A 394 -17.45 23.24 37.05
N LEU A 395 -16.85 22.72 38.13
CA LEU A 395 -15.91 21.59 38.11
C LEU A 395 -16.54 20.30 38.63
N ARG A 396 -17.72 20.35 39.24
CA ARG A 396 -18.31 19.23 39.99
C ARG A 396 -18.50 17.97 39.17
N GLU A 397 -18.96 18.08 37.92
CA GLU A 397 -19.13 16.92 37.05
C GLU A 397 -17.80 16.26 36.68
N PHE A 398 -16.79 17.07 36.33
CA PHE A 398 -15.44 16.57 36.07
C PHE A 398 -14.80 15.99 37.34
N GLY A 399 -15.03 16.61 38.50
CA GLY A 399 -14.58 16.15 39.81
C GLY A 399 -15.06 14.76 40.13
N LYS A 400 -16.37 14.50 40.00
CA LYS A 400 -16.96 13.17 40.20
C LYS A 400 -16.36 12.13 39.27
N TYR A 401 -16.16 12.48 38.00
CA TYR A 401 -15.48 11.62 37.03
C TYR A 401 -14.04 11.31 37.46
N PHE A 402 -13.27 12.34 37.80
CA PHE A 402 -11.86 12.23 38.16
C PHE A 402 -11.68 11.39 39.43
N GLU A 403 -12.50 11.66 40.45
CA GLU A 403 -12.50 10.91 41.70
C GLU A 403 -12.87 9.44 41.48
N HIS A 404 -13.97 9.18 40.78
CA HIS A 404 -14.43 7.80 40.58
C HIS A 404 -13.42 6.95 39.80
N ILE A 405 -12.78 7.52 38.79
CA ILE A 405 -11.89 6.79 37.89
C ILE A 405 -10.44 6.76 38.40
N TYR A 406 -9.89 7.87 38.91
CA TYR A 406 -8.43 8.00 39.14
C TYR A 406 -8.01 8.04 40.61
N SER A 407 -8.83 8.55 41.54
CA SER A 407 -8.38 8.77 42.93
C SER A 407 -8.08 7.46 43.67
N LYS A 408 -8.75 6.37 43.31
CA LYS A 408 -8.57 5.04 43.94
C LYS A 408 -7.41 4.23 43.37
N ARG A 409 -6.73 4.72 42.33
CA ARG A 409 -5.69 3.98 41.59
C ARG A 409 -4.49 4.85 41.26
N THR A 410 -4.12 5.74 42.17
CA THR A 410 -3.01 6.71 42.02
C THR A 410 -1.68 6.05 41.68
N GLU A 411 -1.43 4.86 42.26
CA GLU A 411 -0.21 4.07 42.03
C GLU A 411 0.01 3.66 40.57
N VAL A 412 -1.07 3.56 39.77
CA VAL A 412 -0.96 3.14 38.37
C VAL A 412 -0.79 4.31 37.41
N TRP A 413 -0.96 5.58 37.82
CA TRP A 413 -0.90 6.75 36.92
C TRP A 413 0.01 7.90 37.36
N ALA A 414 0.17 8.16 38.66
CA ALA A 414 0.94 9.30 39.14
C ALA A 414 2.45 9.05 39.09
N TYR A 415 3.23 10.10 38.81
CA TYR A 415 4.68 9.99 38.61
C TYR A 415 5.44 9.60 39.89
N CYS A 416 5.06 10.14 41.05
CA CYS A 416 5.67 9.83 42.35
C CYS A 416 5.76 8.31 42.61
N TYR A 417 4.71 7.54 42.30
CA TYR A 417 4.68 6.07 42.47
C TYR A 417 5.40 5.27 41.38
N ARG A 418 6.00 5.94 40.38
CA ARG A 418 6.71 5.33 39.24
C ARG A 418 8.20 5.65 39.20
N LYS A 419 8.65 6.60 40.01
CA LYS A 419 10.02 7.17 40.00
C LYS A 419 11.12 6.10 40.03
N TRP A 420 10.91 5.03 40.80
CA TRP A 420 11.87 3.93 40.97
C TRP A 420 11.93 2.92 39.82
N LEU A 421 11.02 3.03 38.84
CA LEU A 421 10.93 2.10 37.72
C LEU A 421 11.75 2.54 36.49
N GLY A 422 12.39 3.73 36.55
CA GLY A 422 13.15 4.29 35.42
C GLY A 422 12.29 4.71 34.22
N ILE A 423 10.97 4.72 34.38
CA ILE A 423 10.00 5.03 33.33
C ILE A 423 9.72 6.55 33.38
N ASN A 424 10.61 7.36 32.79
CA ASN A 424 10.44 8.81 32.73
C ASN A 424 9.49 9.19 31.58
N THR A 425 8.21 8.86 31.75
CA THR A 425 7.13 9.03 30.76
C THR A 425 6.76 10.50 30.53
N ASN A 426 7.38 11.13 29.54
CA ASN A 426 6.69 12.12 28.69
C ASN A 426 7.34 12.18 27.31
N MET A 427 8.67 12.23 27.19
CA MET A 427 9.30 12.40 25.87
C MET A 427 9.29 11.15 24.99
N HIS A 428 9.65 9.98 25.51
CA HIS A 428 9.91 8.80 24.65
C HIS A 428 8.64 8.07 24.21
N ILE A 429 7.62 7.97 25.07
CA ILE A 429 6.33 7.34 24.69
C ILE A 429 5.48 8.31 23.84
N GLU A 430 5.56 9.63 24.05
CA GLU A 430 4.92 10.61 23.16
C GLU A 430 5.69 10.78 21.84
N SER A 431 7.02 10.66 21.85
CA SER A 431 7.83 10.59 20.62
C SER A 431 7.48 9.33 19.85
N MET A 432 7.39 8.16 20.52
CA MET A 432 6.97 6.88 19.94
C MET A 432 5.54 6.92 19.38
N HIS A 433 4.57 7.47 20.11
CA HIS A 433 3.21 7.68 19.61
C HIS A 433 3.17 8.63 18.42
N ARG A 434 3.99 9.68 18.43
CA ARG A 434 4.12 10.60 17.29
C ARG A 434 4.80 9.92 16.11
N THR A 435 5.83 9.12 16.31
CA THR A 435 6.55 8.40 15.25
C THR A 435 5.67 7.30 14.65
N ILE A 436 5.00 6.50 15.46
CA ILE A 436 4.07 5.46 14.99
C ILE A 436 2.84 6.09 14.32
N ASN A 437 2.21 7.13 14.91
CA ASN A 437 1.09 7.82 14.25
C ASN A 437 1.53 8.64 13.03
N ARG A 438 2.76 9.20 12.98
CA ARG A 438 3.29 9.88 11.79
C ARG A 438 3.50 8.88 10.67
N ASN A 439 4.19 7.77 10.96
CA ASN A 439 4.46 6.71 9.99
C ASN A 439 3.16 6.01 9.54
N LEU A 440 2.17 5.82 10.43
CA LEU A 440 0.88 5.23 10.07
C LEU A 440 -0.08 6.21 9.40
N ASN A 441 -0.05 7.51 9.72
CA ASN A 441 -0.79 8.51 8.97
C ASN A 441 -0.19 8.73 7.59
N GLU A 442 1.14 8.61 7.45
CA GLU A 442 1.82 8.54 6.15
C GLU A 442 1.45 7.27 5.39
N ILE A 443 1.30 6.12 6.05
CA ILE A 443 0.76 4.88 5.46
C ILE A 443 -0.72 5.05 5.07
N ASN A 444 -1.56 5.67 5.92
CA ASN A 444 -2.99 5.90 5.67
C ASN A 444 -3.23 6.99 4.61
N SER A 445 -2.32 7.95 4.45
CA SER A 445 -2.35 8.95 3.38
C SER A 445 -1.63 8.49 2.10
N ALA A 446 -0.77 7.47 2.19
CA ALA A 446 -0.19 6.72 1.07
C ALA A 446 -1.08 5.56 0.59
N VAL A 447 -2.23 5.33 1.21
CA VAL A 447 -3.32 4.50 0.68
C VAL A 447 -4.36 5.44 0.07
N PRO A 448 -4.40 5.60 -1.27
CA PRO A 448 -5.54 6.24 -1.92
C PRO A 448 -6.79 5.43 -1.58
N GLY A 449 -7.85 6.14 -1.16
CA GLY A 449 -9.18 5.54 -1.06
C GLY A 449 -9.51 4.76 -2.34
N ASP A 450 -9.79 3.47 -2.15
CA ASP A 450 -10.15 2.47 -3.16
C ASP A 450 -9.15 2.25 -4.33
N GLU A 451 -8.08 1.49 -4.07
CA GLU A 451 -7.79 0.23 -4.79
C GLU A 451 -7.35 -0.84 -3.81
N GLY A 452 -7.91 -2.04 -3.92
CA GLY A 452 -7.32 -3.23 -3.32
C GLY A 452 -5.84 -3.32 -3.69
N LEU A 453 -5.00 -3.55 -2.67
CA LEU A 453 -3.57 -3.86 -2.75
C LEU A 453 -2.84 -3.31 -3.99
N SER A 454 -2.16 -2.16 -3.88
CA SER A 454 -0.88 -2.01 -4.58
C SER A 454 0.05 -1.01 -3.91
N VAL A 455 1.17 -1.55 -3.43
CA VAL A 455 2.32 -0.89 -2.84
C VAL A 455 3.29 -0.43 -3.96
N HIS A 456 3.65 0.85 -4.01
CA HIS A 456 5.04 1.35 -4.00
C HIS A 456 5.20 2.79 -4.51
N SER A 457 5.94 3.56 -3.71
CA SER A 457 6.81 4.70 -4.07
C SER A 457 8.26 4.19 -3.98
N PRO A 458 9.23 4.71 -4.76
CA PRO A 458 10.38 5.38 -4.11
C PRO A 458 11.07 6.48 -4.93
N ILE A 459 11.64 7.53 -4.29
CA ILE A 459 13.00 8.09 -4.54
C ILE A 459 13.56 8.67 -3.22
N VAL A 460 14.88 8.53 -3.07
CA VAL A 460 15.82 8.71 -1.95
C VAL A 460 16.50 10.08 -2.03
N ASP A 461 17.03 10.61 -0.92
CA ASP A 461 18.34 11.29 -0.89
C ASP A 461 19.01 11.13 0.49
N GLU A 462 20.34 11.06 0.46
CA GLU A 462 21.28 10.58 1.49
C GLU A 462 21.66 11.63 2.56
N GLU A 463 21.80 11.20 3.83
CA GLU A 463 23.00 11.29 4.69
C GLU A 463 22.66 10.96 6.17
N GLU A 464 23.65 10.44 6.89
CA GLU A 464 23.58 9.68 8.15
C GLU A 464 22.73 10.27 9.31
N MET A 465 21.76 9.49 9.80
CA MET A 465 21.41 9.34 11.23
C MET A 465 20.47 8.14 11.42
N VAL A 466 20.75 7.27 12.40
CA VAL A 466 19.97 6.06 12.72
C VAL A 466 18.52 6.41 13.09
N ILE A 467 17.60 6.26 12.14
CA ILE A 467 16.15 6.34 12.38
C ILE A 467 15.50 5.14 11.67
N CYS A 468 14.88 4.27 12.46
CA CYS A 468 14.10 3.12 12.02
C CYS A 468 12.82 3.59 11.31
N GLU A 469 12.89 3.78 9.98
CA GLU A 469 11.74 4.09 9.12
C GLU A 469 11.23 2.82 8.42
N ASP A 470 10.63 1.92 9.20
CA ASP A 470 10.24 0.60 8.70
C ASP A 470 8.84 0.58 8.06
N ARG A 471 8.81 0.56 6.72
CA ARG A 471 7.70 0.04 5.90
C ARG A 471 7.45 -1.47 6.12
N LYS A 472 8.27 -2.12 6.95
CA LYS A 472 8.15 -3.52 7.41
C LYS A 472 7.06 -3.74 8.46
N ILE A 473 6.50 -2.68 9.07
CA ILE A 473 5.51 -2.80 10.18
C ILE A 473 4.22 -3.52 9.73
N LEU A 474 3.83 -3.40 8.45
CA LEU A 474 2.61 -4.00 7.92
C LEU A 474 2.76 -5.46 7.46
N GLU A 475 3.97 -5.91 7.16
CA GLU A 475 4.22 -7.30 6.70
C GLU A 475 4.45 -8.27 7.85
N LYS A 476 4.47 -7.78 9.10
CA LYS A 476 4.89 -8.51 10.32
C LYS A 476 3.77 -8.74 11.34
N ALA A 477 2.51 -8.66 10.93
CA ALA A 477 1.38 -8.73 11.85
C ALA A 477 0.61 -10.05 11.79
N VAL A 478 0.29 -10.59 12.97
CA VAL A 478 -0.57 -11.77 13.12
C VAL A 478 -2.02 -11.40 12.80
N LEU A 479 -2.63 -12.07 11.81
CA LEU A 479 -4.06 -12.00 11.51
C LEU A 479 -4.81 -13.04 12.34
N VAL A 480 -5.69 -12.59 13.24
CA VAL A 480 -6.55 -13.49 14.03
C VAL A 480 -7.94 -13.54 13.39
N ASP A 481 -8.15 -14.48 12.47
CA ASP A 481 -9.48 -14.81 11.96
C ASP A 481 -10.21 -15.74 12.94
N ASN A 482 -11.31 -15.25 13.53
CA ASN A 482 -12.20 -16.09 14.33
C ASN A 482 -13.25 -16.76 13.42
N LEU A 483 -13.23 -18.09 13.40
CA LEU A 483 -14.19 -19.00 12.78
C LEU A 483 -15.65 -18.50 12.83
N ARG A 484 -16.23 -18.23 11.65
CA ARG A 484 -17.69 -18.37 11.45
C ARG A 484 -17.98 -19.83 11.10
N ALA A 485 -18.17 -20.66 12.12
CA ALA A 485 -18.79 -21.96 11.95
C ALA A 485 -19.42 -22.45 13.27
N THR A 486 -20.45 -21.75 13.73
CA THR A 486 -21.56 -22.38 14.49
C THR A 486 -22.78 -21.46 14.36
N ALA A 487 -23.58 -21.72 13.32
CA ALA A 487 -24.98 -21.31 13.28
C ALA A 487 -25.77 -22.52 12.79
N THR A 488 -26.47 -23.13 13.75
CA THR A 488 -27.51 -24.19 13.66
C THR A 488 -27.14 -25.52 13.02
#